data_AF-A0A8S0QD39-F1
#
_entry.id   AF-A0A8S0QD39-F1
#
_cell.length_a   1.000
_cell.length_b   1.000
_cell.length_c   1.000
_cell.angle_alpha   90.00
_cell.angle_beta   90.00
_cell.angle_gamma   90.00
#
_symmetry.space_group_name_H-M   'P 1'
#
loop_
_entity.id
_entity.type
_entity.pdbx_description
1 polymer ?
#
loop_
_entity_poly.entity_id
_entity_poly.type
_entity_poly.pdbx_seq_one_letter_code
_entity_poly.pdbx_strand_id
1 'polypeptide(L)'
;MVRTYIEKPNCIILAISPANQDLATSDAIKISREVDPKGERTFGVLTKIDLMDKGTDAVDILEGKAYKLQFPWIGVVNRSQADINKNVDMIAARRREREYFAQTPEYKHLAHRMGSEHLGKVMSKHLESIIKSRIPGLQSLINKTIIELESESSRLGRPVATDAGGKLYMIMEIVRIFDGIFKEHLDGVRSGGDKIYNVFDNQLPAALKRLQFDKHLAMENVRKLITEADGYQPHLIAPEQGYRRLIETALVTIKGPAEASVDAVHGILKELVQKSISETVELKQYPSLRVEVGHAAIESLERMRDESKKATLQLVEMECSYLTVDFFRKLPQDMDKGGNPTHSLFDRYNDSYLRRIGSTVLSYVNMVCGGLKNSIPKSIVYCQVREAKRSLLDHFFAELGKREANQLGKLLDEDPAIMQRRVSLAKRLELYRAAQAEIDSVAWSK
;
A
#
# COMPACT_ATOMS: atom_id res chain seq x y z
N MET A 1 -22.09 -12.26 -47.80
CA MET A 1 -22.51 -13.06 -46.63
C MET A 1 -21.57 -14.21 -46.31
N VAL A 2 -21.17 -15.07 -47.27
CA VAL A 2 -20.24 -16.19 -47.00
C VAL A 2 -18.81 -15.73 -46.68
N ARG A 3 -18.28 -14.75 -47.44
CA ARG A 3 -16.92 -14.19 -47.25
C ARG A 3 -16.60 -13.78 -45.80
N THR A 4 -17.53 -13.12 -45.12
CA THR A 4 -17.41 -12.70 -43.70
C THR A 4 -17.10 -13.83 -42.72
N TYR A 5 -17.42 -15.08 -43.05
CA TYR A 5 -17.10 -16.25 -42.23
C TYR A 5 -15.79 -16.91 -42.66
N ILE A 6 -15.57 -17.07 -43.96
CA ILE A 6 -14.43 -17.82 -44.52
C ILE A 6 -13.13 -17.00 -44.59
N GLU A 7 -13.20 -15.67 -44.53
CA GLU A 7 -12.01 -14.78 -44.47
C GLU A 7 -11.24 -14.93 -43.16
N LYS A 8 -11.91 -15.37 -42.07
CA LYS A 8 -11.24 -15.58 -40.78
C LYS A 8 -10.29 -16.78 -40.90
N PRO A 9 -9.03 -16.67 -40.47
CA PRO A 9 -8.06 -17.76 -40.58
C PRO A 9 -8.42 -18.97 -39.70
N ASN A 10 -9.17 -18.74 -38.61
CA ASN A 10 -9.65 -19.79 -37.70
C ASN A 10 -11.02 -20.35 -38.14
N CYS A 11 -11.13 -20.86 -39.36
CA CYS A 11 -12.31 -21.61 -39.78
C CYS A 11 -11.95 -22.73 -40.76
N ILE A 12 -12.75 -23.79 -40.75
CA ILE A 12 -12.67 -24.90 -41.71
C ILE A 12 -13.65 -24.63 -42.85
N ILE A 13 -13.19 -24.75 -44.09
CA ILE A 13 -14.01 -24.55 -45.28
C ILE A 13 -14.40 -25.94 -45.84
N LEU A 14 -15.69 -26.18 -45.99
CA LEU A 14 -16.21 -27.37 -46.65
C LEU A 14 -16.72 -26.99 -48.04
N ALA A 15 -15.92 -27.24 -49.07
CA ALA A 15 -16.26 -26.93 -50.45
C ALA A 15 -17.07 -28.07 -51.08
N ILE A 16 -18.39 -27.96 -50.96
CA ILE A 16 -19.34 -28.97 -51.43
C ILE A 16 -19.64 -28.73 -52.91
N SER A 17 -19.44 -29.74 -53.75
CA SER A 17 -19.79 -29.71 -55.17
C SER A 17 -20.60 -30.96 -55.54
N PRO A 18 -21.61 -30.87 -56.41
CA PRO A 18 -22.31 -32.04 -56.92
C PRO A 18 -21.48 -32.70 -58.04
N ALA A 19 -21.47 -34.04 -58.08
CA ALA A 19 -20.66 -34.81 -59.01
C ALA A 19 -21.20 -34.82 -60.45
N ASN A 20 -22.46 -34.43 -60.65
CA ASN A 20 -23.09 -34.32 -61.96
C ASN A 20 -22.83 -32.97 -62.66
N GLN A 21 -21.97 -32.12 -62.10
CA GLN A 21 -21.57 -30.83 -62.69
C GLN A 21 -20.06 -30.77 -62.80
N ASP A 22 -19.57 -30.00 -63.78
CA ASP A 22 -18.14 -29.77 -63.94
C ASP A 22 -17.57 -28.99 -62.76
N LEU A 23 -16.58 -29.58 -62.09
CA LEU A 23 -15.90 -29.02 -60.93
C LEU A 23 -15.24 -27.67 -61.23
N ALA A 24 -14.77 -27.44 -62.46
CA ALA A 24 -14.17 -26.17 -62.87
C ALA A 24 -15.15 -24.98 -62.75
N THR A 25 -16.45 -25.26 -62.78
CA THR A 25 -17.51 -24.25 -62.65
C THR A 25 -17.96 -24.02 -61.20
N SER A 26 -17.50 -24.82 -60.24
CA SER A 26 -17.94 -24.77 -58.84
C SER A 26 -17.61 -23.44 -58.14
N ASP A 27 -18.64 -22.71 -57.74
CA ASP A 27 -18.50 -21.45 -56.99
C ASP A 27 -17.89 -21.67 -55.60
N ALA A 28 -18.17 -22.80 -54.95
CA ALA A 28 -17.60 -23.13 -53.65
C ALA A 28 -16.07 -23.27 -53.72
N ILE A 29 -15.56 -23.84 -54.82
CA ILE A 29 -14.12 -23.99 -55.05
C ILE A 29 -13.46 -22.65 -55.44
N LYS A 30 -14.13 -21.84 -56.26
CA LYS A 30 -13.63 -20.49 -56.60
C LYS A 30 -13.51 -19.61 -55.36
N ILE A 31 -14.56 -19.53 -54.55
CA ILE A 31 -14.61 -18.69 -53.36
C ILE A 31 -13.64 -19.18 -52.29
N SER A 32 -13.49 -20.50 -52.10
CA SER A 32 -12.52 -21.04 -51.13
C SER A 32 -11.08 -20.74 -51.53
N ARG A 33 -10.74 -20.81 -52.83
CA ARG A 33 -9.39 -20.50 -53.32
C ARG A 33 -8.99 -19.03 -53.17
N GLU A 34 -9.95 -18.11 -53.21
CA GLU A 34 -9.69 -16.68 -52.96
C GLU A 34 -9.20 -16.43 -51.53
N VAL A 35 -9.73 -17.17 -50.55
CA VAL A 35 -9.42 -16.99 -49.12
C VAL A 35 -8.46 -18.02 -48.54
N ASP A 36 -8.21 -19.12 -49.25
CA ASP A 36 -7.28 -20.18 -48.92
C ASP A 36 -6.57 -20.71 -50.19
N PRO A 37 -5.66 -19.92 -50.80
CA PRO A 37 -4.99 -20.31 -52.05
C PRO A 37 -4.12 -21.58 -51.92
N LYS A 38 -3.67 -21.88 -50.70
CA LYS A 38 -2.83 -23.05 -50.39
C LYS A 38 -3.64 -24.30 -50.04
N GLY A 39 -4.94 -24.17 -49.80
CA GLY A 39 -5.82 -25.26 -49.43
C GLY A 39 -5.57 -25.82 -48.02
N GLU A 40 -4.96 -25.04 -47.12
CA GLU A 40 -4.53 -25.50 -45.78
C GLU A 40 -5.70 -25.76 -44.82
N ARG A 41 -6.91 -25.30 -45.15
CA ARG A 41 -8.12 -25.42 -44.32
C ARG A 41 -9.39 -25.72 -45.14
N THR A 42 -9.22 -26.17 -46.38
CA THR A 42 -10.33 -26.43 -47.33
C THR A 42 -10.47 -27.92 -47.65
N PHE A 43 -11.64 -28.48 -47.37
CA PHE A 43 -12.02 -29.86 -47.67
C PHE A 43 -12.95 -29.92 -48.87
N GLY A 44 -12.59 -30.70 -49.89
CA GLY A 44 -13.43 -30.96 -51.05
C GLY A 44 -14.42 -32.09 -50.76
N VAL A 45 -15.72 -31.82 -50.93
CA VAL A 45 -16.77 -32.84 -50.79
C VAL A 45 -17.55 -32.96 -52.08
N LEU A 46 -17.60 -34.17 -52.62
CA LEU A 46 -18.41 -34.52 -53.78
C LEU A 46 -19.70 -35.17 -53.32
N THR A 47 -20.83 -34.58 -53.71
CA THR A 47 -22.17 -35.10 -53.39
C THR A 47 -22.85 -35.62 -54.66
N LYS A 48 -23.96 -36.36 -54.52
CA LYS A 48 -24.77 -36.83 -55.66
C LYS A 48 -23.99 -37.70 -56.66
N ILE A 49 -23.00 -38.46 -56.18
CA ILE A 49 -22.19 -39.37 -57.01
C ILE A 49 -23.05 -40.50 -57.60
N ASP A 50 -24.13 -40.84 -56.91
CA ASP A 50 -25.16 -41.78 -57.35
C ASP A 50 -26.00 -41.29 -58.54
N LEU A 51 -25.98 -39.99 -58.85
CA LEU A 51 -26.76 -39.37 -59.93
C LEU A 51 -25.91 -38.98 -61.14
N MET A 52 -24.70 -39.53 -61.29
CA MET A 52 -23.86 -39.31 -62.46
C MET A 52 -24.39 -40.04 -63.70
N ASP A 53 -24.06 -39.51 -64.88
CA ASP A 53 -24.46 -40.11 -66.15
C ASP A 53 -23.74 -41.44 -66.37
N LYS A 54 -24.47 -42.43 -66.91
CA LYS A 54 -23.92 -43.77 -67.18
C LYS A 54 -22.72 -43.69 -68.12
N GLY A 55 -21.58 -44.22 -67.69
CA GLY A 55 -20.32 -44.18 -68.44
C GLY A 55 -19.37 -43.04 -68.01
N THR A 56 -19.76 -42.24 -67.02
CA THR A 56 -18.89 -41.24 -66.37
C THR A 56 -18.62 -41.64 -64.91
N ASP A 57 -17.45 -41.25 -64.40
CA ASP A 57 -17.06 -41.45 -63.01
C ASP A 57 -16.32 -40.22 -62.45
N ALA A 58 -16.25 -40.15 -61.12
CA ALA A 58 -15.56 -39.07 -60.40
C ALA A 58 -14.22 -39.53 -59.81
N VAL A 59 -13.62 -40.64 -60.29
CA VAL A 59 -12.42 -41.23 -59.69
C VAL A 59 -11.25 -40.25 -59.74
N ASP A 60 -11.04 -39.57 -60.86
CA ASP A 60 -9.94 -38.61 -61.01
C ASP A 60 -10.07 -37.40 -60.07
N ILE A 61 -11.29 -37.00 -59.71
CA ILE A 61 -11.53 -35.93 -58.73
C ILE A 61 -11.29 -36.47 -57.32
N LEU A 62 -11.86 -37.63 -57.00
CA LEU A 62 -11.75 -38.27 -55.68
C LEU A 62 -10.30 -38.65 -55.33
N GLU A 63 -9.49 -39.00 -56.33
CA GLU A 63 -8.05 -39.24 -56.17
C GLU A 63 -7.21 -37.95 -56.16
N GLY A 64 -7.83 -36.79 -56.41
CA GLY A 64 -7.18 -35.48 -56.42
C GLY A 64 -6.29 -35.22 -57.64
N LYS A 65 -6.46 -35.99 -58.72
CA LYS A 65 -5.74 -35.81 -59.99
C LYS A 65 -6.30 -34.63 -60.79
N ALA A 66 -7.63 -34.52 -60.86
CA ALA A 66 -8.31 -33.45 -61.59
C ALA A 66 -8.20 -32.09 -60.87
N TYR A 67 -8.31 -32.09 -59.53
CA TYR A 67 -8.15 -30.89 -58.72
C TYR A 67 -7.45 -31.21 -57.40
N LYS A 68 -6.22 -30.71 -57.25
CA LYS A 68 -5.38 -31.00 -56.09
C LYS A 68 -5.69 -30.06 -54.92
N LEU A 69 -6.12 -30.64 -53.80
CA LEU A 69 -6.23 -30.00 -52.48
C LEU A 69 -5.20 -30.62 -51.52
N GLN A 70 -4.89 -29.93 -50.41
CA GLN A 70 -4.06 -30.52 -49.34
C GLN A 70 -4.79 -31.67 -48.64
N PHE A 71 -6.11 -31.54 -48.47
CA PHE A 71 -6.96 -32.60 -47.96
C PHE A 71 -7.57 -33.42 -49.10
N PRO A 72 -7.74 -34.74 -48.92
CA PRO A 72 -8.34 -35.59 -49.94
C PRO A 72 -9.80 -35.20 -50.20
N TRP A 73 -10.23 -35.41 -51.45
CA TRP A 73 -11.63 -35.31 -51.83
C TRP A 73 -12.41 -36.47 -51.23
N ILE A 74 -13.58 -36.18 -50.67
CA ILE A 74 -14.43 -37.19 -50.05
C ILE A 74 -15.80 -37.19 -50.72
N GLY A 75 -16.14 -38.33 -51.30
CA GLY A 75 -17.44 -38.58 -51.89
C GLY A 75 -18.46 -38.99 -50.84
N VAL A 76 -19.66 -38.43 -50.92
CA VAL A 76 -20.78 -38.76 -50.03
C VAL A 76 -22.06 -39.03 -50.83
N VAL A 77 -22.83 -40.02 -50.39
CA VAL A 77 -24.15 -40.34 -50.94
C VAL A 77 -25.18 -40.04 -49.86
N ASN A 78 -26.03 -39.05 -50.16
CA ASN A 78 -27.05 -38.57 -49.23
C ASN A 78 -28.41 -39.18 -49.57
N ARG A 79 -29.39 -38.99 -48.68
CA ARG A 79 -30.79 -39.35 -48.95
C ARG A 79 -31.31 -38.56 -50.16
N SER A 80 -31.99 -39.26 -51.06
CA SER A 80 -32.73 -38.63 -52.15
C SER A 80 -34.00 -37.93 -51.63
N GLN A 81 -34.63 -37.07 -52.44
CA GLN A 81 -35.90 -36.45 -52.07
C GLN A 81 -37.00 -37.49 -51.79
N ALA A 82 -36.99 -38.61 -52.52
CA ALA A 82 -37.92 -39.71 -52.28
C ALA A 82 -37.66 -40.42 -50.94
N ASP A 83 -36.39 -40.59 -50.55
CA ASP A 83 -36.03 -41.16 -49.24
C ASP A 83 -36.42 -40.26 -48.08
N ILE A 84 -36.29 -38.93 -48.26
CA ILE A 84 -36.74 -37.93 -47.28
C ILE A 84 -38.26 -38.02 -47.12
N ASN A 85 -39.00 -38.05 -48.22
CA ASN A 85 -40.46 -38.16 -48.19
C ASN A 85 -40.95 -39.48 -47.55
N LYS A 86 -40.16 -40.55 -47.67
CA LYS A 86 -40.41 -41.86 -47.05
C LYS A 86 -39.86 -41.99 -45.62
N ASN A 87 -39.30 -40.92 -45.05
CA ASN A 87 -38.69 -40.91 -43.71
C ASN A 87 -37.67 -42.03 -43.50
N VAL A 88 -36.83 -42.31 -44.52
CA VAL A 88 -35.78 -43.32 -44.39
C VAL A 88 -34.80 -42.92 -43.29
N ASP A 89 -34.56 -43.86 -42.38
CA ASP A 89 -33.66 -43.67 -41.25
C ASP A 89 -32.21 -43.43 -41.70
N MET A 90 -31.48 -42.65 -40.89
CA MET A 90 -30.08 -42.30 -41.16
C MET A 90 -29.16 -43.53 -41.10
N ILE A 91 -29.44 -44.52 -40.24
CA ILE A 91 -28.63 -45.74 -40.16
C ILE A 91 -28.76 -46.53 -41.47
N ALA A 92 -29.99 -46.64 -41.99
CA ALA A 92 -30.25 -47.27 -43.28
C ALA A 92 -29.60 -46.50 -44.44
N ALA A 93 -29.63 -45.16 -44.43
CA ALA A 93 -28.96 -44.34 -45.43
C ALA A 93 -27.43 -44.53 -45.41
N ARG A 94 -26.80 -44.60 -44.24
CA ARG A 94 -25.35 -44.85 -44.12
C ARG A 94 -24.95 -46.27 -44.53
N ARG A 95 -25.81 -47.27 -44.26
CA ARG A 95 -25.59 -48.62 -44.75
C ARG A 95 -25.62 -48.64 -46.29
N ARG A 96 -26.62 -48.01 -46.91
CA ARG A 96 -26.72 -47.88 -48.38
C ARG A 96 -25.53 -47.14 -48.98
N GLU A 97 -25.06 -46.05 -48.36
CA GLU A 97 -23.86 -45.33 -48.78
C GLU A 97 -22.62 -46.26 -48.78
N ARG A 98 -22.44 -47.04 -47.71
CA ARG A 98 -21.32 -47.99 -47.61
C ARG A 98 -21.42 -49.11 -48.64
N GLU A 99 -22.62 -49.65 -48.86
CA GLU A 99 -22.87 -50.67 -49.88
C GLU A 99 -22.62 -50.12 -51.29
N TYR A 100 -23.04 -48.89 -51.59
CA TYR A 100 -22.79 -48.22 -52.86
C TYR A 100 -21.30 -48.15 -53.19
N PHE A 101 -20.48 -47.63 -52.27
CA PHE A 101 -19.03 -47.54 -52.48
C PHE A 101 -18.34 -48.92 -52.51
N ALA A 102 -18.89 -49.94 -51.85
CA ALA A 102 -18.34 -51.29 -51.84
C ALA A 102 -18.68 -52.12 -53.09
N GLN A 103 -19.86 -51.90 -53.68
CA GLN A 103 -20.38 -52.65 -54.82
C GLN A 103 -20.04 -52.00 -56.17
N THR A 104 -19.87 -50.67 -56.22
CA THR A 104 -19.55 -49.95 -57.47
C THR A 104 -18.10 -50.24 -57.89
N PRO A 105 -17.86 -50.88 -59.06
CA PRO A 105 -16.52 -51.30 -59.48
C PRO A 105 -15.48 -50.17 -59.49
N GLU A 106 -15.88 -49.00 -59.95
CA GLU A 106 -15.04 -47.81 -60.14
C GLU A 106 -14.58 -47.18 -58.80
N TYR A 107 -15.38 -47.30 -57.74
CA TYR A 107 -15.10 -46.69 -56.42
C TYR A 107 -14.67 -47.69 -55.36
N LYS A 108 -14.66 -48.99 -55.67
CA LYS A 108 -14.39 -50.07 -54.70
C LYS A 108 -13.04 -49.93 -54.00
N HIS A 109 -12.00 -49.52 -54.71
CA HIS A 109 -10.67 -49.29 -54.11
C HIS A 109 -10.64 -48.06 -53.20
N LEU A 110 -11.54 -47.10 -53.41
CA LEU A 110 -11.68 -45.87 -52.62
C LEU A 110 -12.64 -46.00 -51.45
N ALA A 111 -13.42 -47.08 -51.35
CA ALA A 111 -14.50 -47.25 -50.37
C ALA A 111 -14.09 -46.94 -48.91
N HIS A 112 -12.85 -47.25 -48.53
CA HIS A 112 -12.32 -46.98 -47.18
C HIS A 112 -12.09 -45.48 -46.86
N ARG A 113 -12.01 -44.63 -47.89
CA ARG A 113 -11.82 -43.16 -47.80
C ARG A 113 -13.07 -42.36 -48.17
N MET A 114 -14.16 -43.05 -48.47
CA MET A 114 -15.41 -42.44 -48.93
C MET A 114 -16.51 -42.57 -47.88
N GLY A 115 -17.58 -41.85 -48.12
CA GLY A 115 -18.77 -41.83 -47.29
C GLY A 115 -18.69 -40.82 -46.17
N SER A 116 -19.86 -40.47 -45.65
CA SER A 116 -19.98 -39.37 -44.71
C SER A 116 -19.54 -39.76 -43.28
N GLU A 117 -19.31 -41.04 -42.99
CA GLU A 117 -18.65 -41.48 -41.74
C GLU A 117 -17.14 -41.19 -41.79
N HIS A 118 -16.49 -41.44 -42.93
CA HIS A 118 -15.08 -41.10 -43.14
C HIS A 118 -14.88 -39.59 -43.10
N LEU A 119 -15.75 -38.82 -43.79
CA LEU A 119 -15.75 -37.36 -43.74
C LEU A 119 -15.78 -36.84 -42.30
N GLY A 120 -16.71 -37.35 -41.48
CA GLY A 120 -16.81 -36.97 -40.07
C GLY A 120 -15.51 -37.23 -39.31
N LYS A 121 -14.92 -38.43 -39.45
CA LYS A 121 -13.65 -38.79 -38.80
C LYS A 121 -12.50 -37.88 -39.22
N VAL A 122 -12.38 -37.56 -40.51
CA VAL A 122 -11.31 -36.68 -41.03
C VAL A 122 -11.47 -35.25 -40.52
N MET A 123 -12.69 -34.70 -40.58
CA MET A 123 -12.97 -33.35 -40.07
C MET A 123 -12.74 -33.26 -38.56
N SER A 124 -13.17 -34.26 -37.79
CA SER A 124 -12.94 -34.31 -36.34
C SER A 124 -11.45 -34.34 -35.99
N LYS A 125 -10.65 -35.17 -36.67
CA LYS A 125 -9.19 -35.21 -36.47
C LYS A 125 -8.52 -33.89 -36.81
N HIS A 126 -8.94 -33.24 -37.89
CA HIS A 126 -8.37 -31.95 -38.27
C HIS A 126 -8.74 -30.85 -37.27
N LEU A 127 -10.00 -30.79 -36.85
CA LEU A 127 -10.47 -29.87 -35.82
C LEU A 127 -9.70 -30.08 -34.50
N GLU A 128 -9.52 -31.33 -34.07
CA GLU A 128 -8.74 -31.69 -32.89
C GLU A 128 -7.29 -31.20 -33.01
N SER A 129 -6.65 -31.40 -34.16
CA SER A 129 -5.28 -30.93 -34.41
C SER A 129 -5.17 -29.41 -34.32
N ILE A 130 -6.13 -28.67 -34.89
CA ILE A 130 -6.15 -27.21 -34.81
C ILE A 130 -6.33 -26.77 -33.36
N ILE A 131 -7.29 -27.34 -32.64
CA ILE A 131 -7.54 -27.02 -31.22
C ILE A 131 -6.27 -27.26 -30.41
N LYS A 132 -5.63 -28.43 -30.54
CA LYS A 132 -4.37 -28.75 -29.84
C LYS A 132 -3.24 -27.77 -30.15
N SER A 133 -3.11 -27.34 -31.40
CA SER A 133 -2.08 -26.36 -31.80
C SER A 133 -2.29 -24.96 -31.19
N ARG A 134 -3.55 -24.60 -30.85
CA ARG A 134 -3.91 -23.28 -30.31
C ARG A 134 -3.87 -23.24 -28.78
N ILE A 135 -4.05 -24.38 -28.10
CA ILE A 135 -4.07 -24.48 -26.63
C ILE A 135 -2.85 -23.79 -25.97
N PRO A 136 -1.58 -24.02 -26.39
CA PRO A 136 -0.43 -23.37 -25.75
C PRO A 136 -0.47 -21.84 -25.84
N GLY A 137 -0.93 -21.30 -26.97
CA GLY A 137 -1.09 -19.86 -27.16
C GLY A 137 -2.18 -19.27 -26.25
N LEU A 138 -3.30 -19.98 -26.09
CA LEU A 138 -4.36 -19.60 -25.16
C LEU A 138 -3.88 -19.65 -23.70
N GLN A 139 -3.16 -20.70 -23.32
CA GLN A 139 -2.60 -20.84 -21.97
C GLN A 139 -1.66 -19.68 -21.65
N SER A 140 -0.75 -19.31 -22.57
CA SER A 140 0.13 -18.16 -22.39
C SER A 140 -0.63 -16.84 -22.26
N LEU A 141 -1.69 -16.64 -23.05
CA LEU A 141 -2.51 -15.43 -22.99
C LEU A 141 -3.26 -15.32 -21.67
N ILE A 142 -3.87 -16.41 -21.21
CA ILE A 142 -4.56 -16.47 -19.91
C ILE A 142 -3.58 -16.18 -18.78
N ASN A 143 -2.44 -16.86 -18.74
CA ASN A 143 -1.43 -16.68 -17.69
C ASN A 143 -0.94 -15.23 -17.64
N LYS A 144 -0.64 -14.63 -18.80
CA LYS A 144 -0.24 -13.22 -18.88
C LYS A 144 -1.34 -12.29 -18.35
N THR A 145 -2.59 -12.53 -18.75
CA THR A 145 -3.72 -11.71 -18.32
C THR A 145 -3.98 -11.84 -16.83
N ILE A 146 -3.83 -13.05 -16.24
CA ILE A 146 -3.94 -13.28 -14.80
C ILE A 146 -2.89 -12.44 -14.07
N ILE A 147 -1.63 -12.46 -14.50
CA ILE A 147 -0.54 -11.68 -13.87
C ILE A 147 -0.84 -10.18 -13.93
N GLU A 148 -1.32 -9.68 -15.06
CA GLU A 148 -1.73 -8.27 -15.22
C GLU A 148 -2.87 -7.90 -14.26
N LEU A 149 -3.90 -8.75 -14.17
CA LEU A 149 -5.06 -8.56 -13.28
C LEU A 149 -4.66 -8.63 -11.80
N GLU A 150 -3.76 -9.55 -11.42
CA GLU A 150 -3.25 -9.70 -10.06
C GLU A 150 -2.42 -8.47 -9.65
N SER A 151 -1.56 -7.98 -10.55
CA SER A 151 -0.80 -6.75 -10.32
C SER A 151 -1.70 -5.53 -10.16
N GLU A 152 -2.77 -5.41 -10.96
CA GLU A 152 -3.74 -4.32 -10.82
C GLU A 152 -4.52 -4.44 -9.50
N SER A 153 -4.97 -5.64 -9.15
CA SER A 153 -5.68 -5.90 -7.88
C SER A 153 -4.81 -5.59 -6.67
N SER A 154 -3.52 -5.94 -6.71
CA SER A 154 -2.59 -5.66 -5.61
C SER A 154 -2.40 -4.16 -5.40
N ARG A 155 -2.44 -3.36 -6.47
CA ARG A 155 -2.35 -1.88 -6.37
C ARG A 155 -3.60 -1.25 -5.79
N LEU A 156 -4.78 -1.83 -6.07
CA LEU A 156 -6.04 -1.36 -5.52
C LEU A 156 -6.25 -1.80 -4.07
N GLY A 157 -5.54 -2.81 -3.57
CA GLY A 157 -5.67 -3.30 -2.20
C GLY A 157 -6.81 -4.30 -2.02
N ARG A 158 -6.99 -4.77 -0.78
CA ARG A 158 -7.95 -5.84 -0.44
C ARG A 158 -9.39 -5.30 -0.39
N PRO A 159 -10.40 -6.13 -0.74
CA PRO A 159 -11.80 -5.77 -0.58
C PRO A 159 -12.14 -5.56 0.91
N VAL A 160 -12.97 -4.56 1.19
CA VAL A 160 -13.48 -4.29 2.53
C VAL A 160 -14.39 -5.44 2.95
N ALA A 161 -14.16 -6.00 4.13
CA ALA A 161 -14.99 -7.07 4.67
C ALA A 161 -16.45 -6.58 4.90
N THR A 162 -17.41 -7.48 4.73
CA THR A 162 -18.83 -7.16 4.91
C THR A 162 -19.24 -7.12 6.39
N ASP A 163 -18.63 -7.97 7.21
CA ASP A 163 -18.89 -8.08 8.64
C ASP A 163 -18.13 -7.03 9.46
N ALA A 164 -18.66 -6.75 10.66
CA ALA A 164 -18.08 -5.74 11.55
C ALA A 164 -16.66 -6.09 12.00
N GLY A 165 -16.39 -7.38 12.25
CA GLY A 165 -15.10 -7.87 12.73
C GLY A 165 -14.00 -7.69 11.69
N GLY A 166 -14.30 -8.03 10.43
CA GLY A 166 -13.38 -7.82 9.32
C GLY A 166 -13.08 -6.34 9.04
N LYS A 167 -14.09 -5.46 9.15
CA LYS A 167 -13.88 -4.00 9.04
C LYS A 167 -12.98 -3.47 10.15
N LEU A 168 -13.23 -3.89 11.39
CA LEU A 168 -12.40 -3.53 12.54
C LEU A 168 -10.96 -3.99 12.35
N TYR A 169 -10.77 -5.26 11.96
CA TYR A 169 -9.45 -5.83 11.70
C TYR A 169 -8.69 -5.05 10.62
N MET A 170 -9.37 -4.72 9.51
CA MET A 170 -8.77 -3.95 8.43
C MET A 170 -8.33 -2.55 8.89
N ILE A 171 -9.18 -1.84 9.64
CA ILE A 171 -8.81 -0.53 10.20
C ILE A 171 -7.59 -0.69 11.12
N MET A 172 -7.59 -1.68 12.01
CA MET A 172 -6.47 -1.93 12.91
C MET A 172 -5.17 -2.26 12.18
N GLU A 173 -5.23 -3.03 11.08
CA GLU A 173 -4.09 -3.37 10.24
C GLU A 173 -3.49 -2.10 9.59
N ILE A 174 -4.33 -1.25 8.99
CA ILE A 174 -3.91 0.02 8.39
C ILE A 174 -3.25 0.94 9.43
N VAL A 175 -3.87 1.05 10.61
CA VAL A 175 -3.37 1.89 11.70
C VAL A 175 -2.04 1.37 12.26
N ARG A 176 -1.84 0.04 12.31
CA ARG A 176 -0.55 -0.56 12.68
C ARG A 176 0.56 -0.28 11.68
N ILE A 177 0.25 -0.24 10.38
CA ILE A 177 1.23 0.14 9.34
C ILE A 177 1.66 1.59 9.57
N PHE A 178 0.70 2.50 9.78
CA PHE A 178 1.00 3.90 10.11
C PHE A 178 1.86 4.03 11.39
N ASP A 179 1.50 3.32 12.46
CA ASP A 179 2.26 3.32 13.72
C ASP A 179 3.70 2.79 13.55
N GLY A 180 3.88 1.75 12.72
CA GLY A 180 5.20 1.25 12.34
C GLY A 180 6.04 2.31 11.62
N ILE A 181 5.48 2.98 10.61
CA ILE A 181 6.15 4.04 9.86
C ILE A 181 6.53 5.22 10.78
N PHE A 182 5.61 5.62 11.68
CA PHE A 182 5.88 6.67 12.66
C PHE A 182 7.05 6.31 13.58
N LYS A 183 7.09 5.08 14.08
CA LYS A 183 8.19 4.57 14.91
C LYS A 183 9.52 4.57 14.16
N GLU A 184 9.54 4.19 12.88
CA GLU A 184 10.74 4.26 12.03
C GLU A 184 11.26 5.70 11.85
N HIS A 185 10.36 6.67 11.65
CA HIS A 185 10.73 8.08 11.58
C HIS A 185 11.29 8.61 12.91
N LEU A 186 10.81 8.07 14.03
CA LEU A 186 11.23 8.48 15.37
C LEU A 186 12.57 7.86 15.79
N ASP A 187 12.80 6.58 15.46
CA ASP A 187 14.00 5.81 15.86
C ASP A 187 15.27 6.17 15.07
N GLY A 188 15.21 7.14 14.17
CA GLY A 188 16.41 7.74 13.57
C GLY A 188 16.94 7.04 12.32
N VAL A 189 16.24 6.04 11.77
CA VAL A 189 16.51 5.59 10.38
C VAL A 189 16.22 6.74 9.39
N ARG A 190 15.48 7.78 9.83
CA ARG A 190 15.19 9.02 9.11
C ARG A 190 15.32 10.24 10.04
N SER A 191 15.31 11.45 9.43
CA SER A 191 15.59 12.78 10.01
C SER A 191 14.89 13.22 11.33
N GLY A 192 13.98 12.44 11.91
CA GLY A 192 13.20 12.83 13.09
C GLY A 192 14.01 12.93 14.38
N GLY A 193 14.80 11.88 14.67
CA GLY A 193 15.66 11.85 15.87
C GLY A 193 16.68 12.99 15.90
N ASP A 194 17.35 13.25 14.77
CA ASP A 194 18.34 14.33 14.64
C ASP A 194 17.76 15.72 14.95
N LYS A 195 16.51 15.98 14.53
CA LYS A 195 15.83 17.24 14.85
C LYS A 195 15.61 17.38 16.36
N ILE A 196 15.25 16.31 17.05
CA ILE A 196 15.05 16.31 18.51
C ILE A 196 16.39 16.53 19.22
N TYR A 197 17.46 15.86 18.79
CA TYR A 197 18.81 16.10 19.31
C TYR A 197 19.24 17.56 19.13
N ASN A 198 18.96 18.16 17.98
CA ASN A 198 19.26 19.57 17.74
C ASN A 198 18.54 20.53 18.72
N VAL A 199 17.31 20.20 19.16
CA VAL A 199 16.62 20.98 20.20
C VAL A 199 17.41 20.93 21.51
N PHE A 200 17.85 19.74 21.92
CA PHE A 200 18.51 19.55 23.21
C PHE A 200 19.97 19.99 23.25
N ASP A 201 20.72 19.76 22.17
CA ASP A 201 22.17 20.01 22.13
C ASP A 201 22.50 21.44 21.69
N ASN A 202 21.64 22.06 20.88
CA ASN A 202 21.90 23.40 20.33
C ASN A 202 20.90 24.44 20.82
N GLN A 203 19.59 24.22 20.66
CA GLN A 203 18.59 25.27 20.93
C GLN A 203 18.45 25.58 22.42
N LEU A 204 18.26 24.57 23.27
CA LEU A 204 18.13 24.75 24.72
C LEU A 204 19.40 25.40 25.33
N PRO A 205 20.63 24.92 25.04
CA PRO A 205 21.83 25.56 25.59
C PRO A 205 22.04 26.98 25.08
N ALA A 206 21.69 27.27 23.82
CA ALA A 206 21.73 28.64 23.31
C ALA A 206 20.71 29.55 24.00
N ALA A 207 19.49 29.05 24.25
CA ALA A 207 18.46 29.80 24.96
C ALA A 207 18.87 30.10 26.42
N LEU A 208 19.46 29.13 27.11
CA LEU A 208 19.98 29.33 28.47
C LEU A 208 21.12 30.36 28.51
N LYS A 209 22.04 30.34 27.53
CA LYS A 209 23.10 31.36 27.42
C LYS A 209 22.56 32.77 27.16
N ARG A 210 21.44 32.90 26.43
CA ARG A 210 20.80 34.19 26.13
C ARG A 210 20.15 34.85 27.34
N LEU A 211 19.89 34.12 28.42
CA LEU A 211 19.34 34.70 29.65
C LEU A 211 20.31 35.68 30.33
N GLN A 212 21.61 35.63 30.02
CA GLN A 212 22.62 36.58 30.53
C GLN A 212 22.51 36.81 32.05
N PHE A 213 22.62 35.75 32.84
CA PHE A 213 22.50 35.81 34.30
C PHE A 213 23.41 36.86 34.95
N ASP A 214 24.58 37.14 34.34
CA ASP A 214 25.50 38.20 34.75
C ASP A 214 24.85 39.59 34.81
N LYS A 215 23.93 39.89 33.88
CA LYS A 215 23.21 41.17 33.86
C LYS A 215 22.07 41.21 34.87
N HIS A 216 21.39 40.10 35.08
CA HIS A 216 20.35 39.99 36.11
C HIS A 216 20.95 40.13 37.52
N LEU A 217 22.17 39.61 37.72
CA LEU A 217 22.94 39.69 38.96
C LEU A 217 23.90 40.90 39.00
N ALA A 218 23.59 41.96 38.24
CA ALA A 218 24.34 43.21 38.32
C ALA A 218 24.31 43.81 39.73
N MET A 219 25.37 44.54 40.08
CA MET A 219 25.57 45.08 41.43
C MET A 219 24.38 45.88 41.98
N GLU A 220 23.72 46.67 41.14
CA GLU A 220 22.55 47.47 41.54
C GLU A 220 21.39 46.58 41.97
N ASN A 221 21.10 45.52 41.22
CA ASN A 221 20.05 44.56 41.53
C ASN A 221 20.37 43.76 42.79
N VAL A 222 21.63 43.34 42.93
CA VAL A 222 22.11 42.60 44.12
C VAL A 222 21.97 43.47 45.37
N ARG A 223 22.40 44.75 45.31
CA ARG A 223 22.25 45.69 46.42
C ARG A 223 20.78 45.86 46.80
N LYS A 224 19.92 46.09 45.80
CA LYS A 224 18.48 46.31 46.01
C LYS A 224 17.82 45.11 46.69
N LEU A 225 17.99 43.91 46.12
CA LEU A 225 17.33 42.69 46.60
C LEU A 225 17.81 42.24 47.98
N ILE A 226 19.09 42.44 48.29
CA ILE A 226 19.64 42.12 49.62
C ILE A 226 19.11 43.11 50.66
N THR A 227 19.16 44.41 50.38
CA THR A 227 18.66 45.45 51.30
C THR A 227 17.16 45.27 51.56
N GLU A 228 16.38 44.94 50.52
CA GLU A 228 14.95 44.62 50.65
C GLU A 228 14.69 43.32 51.44
N ALA A 229 15.59 42.34 51.37
CA ALA A 229 15.45 41.08 52.10
C ALA A 229 15.83 41.21 53.58
N ASP A 230 16.79 42.08 53.91
CA ASP A 230 17.22 42.35 55.29
C ASP A 230 16.27 43.31 56.03
N GLY A 231 15.50 44.13 55.31
CA GLY A 231 14.48 45.00 55.90
C GLY A 231 15.06 46.04 56.86
N TYR A 232 14.34 46.35 57.95
CA TYR A 232 14.74 47.40 58.90
C TYR A 232 15.78 46.94 59.93
N GLN A 233 16.04 45.63 60.05
CA GLN A 233 16.95 45.06 61.05
C GLN A 233 18.04 44.21 60.35
N PRO A 234 19.25 44.76 60.17
CA PRO A 234 20.36 44.04 59.57
C PRO A 234 20.77 42.83 60.43
N HIS A 235 20.87 41.65 59.81
CA HIS A 235 21.31 40.44 60.49
C HIS A 235 22.84 40.49 60.77
N LEU A 236 23.27 39.88 61.87
CA LEU A 236 24.70 39.76 62.23
C LEU A 236 25.44 38.69 61.39
N ILE A 237 24.69 37.85 60.67
CA ILE A 237 25.16 36.74 59.83
C ILE A 237 24.71 37.01 58.38
N ALA A 238 25.37 36.40 57.39
CA ALA A 238 25.09 36.56 55.95
C ALA A 238 23.57 36.55 55.63
N PRO A 239 23.09 37.42 54.72
CA PRO A 239 21.66 37.64 54.47
C PRO A 239 21.05 36.49 53.66
N GLU A 240 20.79 35.38 54.33
CA GLU A 240 20.29 34.13 53.75
C GLU A 240 19.06 34.36 52.86
N GLN A 241 18.12 35.19 53.32
CA GLN A 241 16.91 35.54 52.58
C GLN A 241 17.21 36.33 51.28
N GLY A 242 18.26 37.15 51.27
CA GLY A 242 18.74 37.86 50.09
C GLY A 242 19.31 36.90 49.04
N TYR A 243 20.12 35.94 49.47
CA TYR A 243 20.61 34.87 48.58
C TYR A 243 19.45 34.05 48.00
N ARG A 244 18.47 33.67 48.82
CA ARG A 244 17.28 32.92 48.35
C ARG A 244 16.55 33.67 47.24
N ARG A 245 16.21 34.94 47.46
CA ARG A 245 15.49 35.76 46.47
C ARG A 245 16.29 35.97 45.19
N LEU A 246 17.59 36.19 45.28
CA LEU A 246 18.46 36.35 44.11
C LEU A 246 18.50 35.08 43.25
N ILE A 247 18.67 33.92 43.90
CA ILE A 247 18.69 32.62 43.22
C ILE A 247 17.33 32.32 42.59
N GLU A 248 16.23 32.50 43.34
CA GLU A 248 14.87 32.29 42.84
C GLU A 248 14.57 33.16 41.61
N THR A 249 14.90 34.46 41.68
CA THR A 249 14.69 35.40 40.57
C THR A 249 15.46 34.98 39.32
N ALA A 250 16.68 34.45 39.47
CA ALA A 250 17.46 33.96 38.34
C ALA A 250 16.89 32.64 37.79
N LEU A 251 16.59 31.65 38.65
CA LEU A 251 16.15 30.32 38.22
C LEU A 251 14.77 30.32 37.58
N VAL A 252 13.84 31.19 38.02
CA VAL A 252 12.49 31.29 37.42
C VAL A 252 12.56 31.64 35.92
N THR A 253 13.58 32.38 35.47
CA THR A 253 13.74 32.72 34.05
C THR A 253 14.02 31.50 33.15
N ILE A 254 14.46 30.37 33.72
CA ILE A 254 14.72 29.11 33.01
C ILE A 254 13.41 28.44 32.55
N LYS A 255 12.26 28.75 33.18
CA LYS A 255 10.96 28.22 32.80
C LYS A 255 10.62 28.50 31.32
N GLY A 256 10.97 29.69 30.81
CA GLY A 256 10.73 30.07 29.43
C GLY A 256 11.46 29.17 28.42
N PRO A 257 12.80 29.05 28.47
CA PRO A 257 13.56 28.12 27.63
C PRO A 257 13.15 26.65 27.76
N ALA A 258 12.76 26.23 28.97
CA ALA A 258 12.28 24.87 29.22
C ALA A 258 10.95 24.60 28.49
N GLU A 259 9.98 25.51 28.60
CA GLU A 259 8.70 25.45 27.88
C GLU A 259 8.89 25.50 26.36
N ALA A 260 9.76 26.39 25.87
CA ALA A 260 10.07 26.46 24.45
C ALA A 260 10.67 25.15 23.90
N SER A 261 11.42 24.40 24.72
CA SER A 261 11.98 23.11 24.33
C SER A 261 10.92 22.02 24.26
N VAL A 262 9.96 22.01 25.20
CA VAL A 262 8.78 21.14 25.18
C VAL A 262 7.98 21.37 23.89
N ASP A 263 7.72 22.64 23.55
CA ASP A 263 6.94 23.03 22.37
C ASP A 263 7.66 22.71 21.05
N ALA A 264 8.98 22.90 21.00
CA ALA A 264 9.78 22.55 19.82
C ALA A 264 9.73 21.04 19.53
N VAL A 265 9.83 20.18 20.56
CA VAL A 265 9.72 18.72 20.37
C VAL A 265 8.31 18.32 19.95
N HIS A 266 7.27 18.91 20.53
CA HIS A 266 5.89 18.69 20.10
C HIS A 266 5.67 19.03 18.62
N GLY A 267 6.21 20.16 18.16
CA GLY A 267 6.18 20.56 16.76
C GLY A 267 6.83 19.52 15.84
N ILE A 268 7.99 18.98 16.22
CA ILE A 268 8.66 17.91 15.47
C ILE A 268 7.78 16.65 15.43
N LEU A 269 7.21 16.22 16.55
CA LEU A 269 6.35 15.03 16.60
C LEU A 269 5.12 15.18 15.70
N LYS A 270 4.51 16.37 15.66
CA LYS A 270 3.41 16.68 14.72
C LYS A 270 3.84 16.57 13.26
N GLU A 271 5.01 17.10 12.90
CA GLU A 271 5.55 16.96 11.54
C GLU A 271 5.75 15.48 11.17
N LEU A 272 6.25 14.66 12.11
CA LEU A 272 6.45 13.23 11.88
C LEU A 272 5.13 12.49 11.67
N VAL A 273 4.08 12.83 12.42
CA VAL A 273 2.73 12.30 12.19
C VAL A 273 2.26 12.63 10.77
N GLN A 274 2.38 13.88 10.33
CA GLN A 274 1.95 14.29 8.99
C GLN A 274 2.71 13.58 7.87
N LYS A 275 4.03 13.40 8.03
CA LYS A 275 4.85 12.61 7.11
C LYS A 275 4.42 11.15 7.06
N SER A 276 4.20 10.54 8.22
CA SER A 276 3.81 9.13 8.35
C SER A 276 2.43 8.87 7.72
N ILE A 277 1.48 9.79 7.89
CA ILE A 277 0.17 9.75 7.21
C ILE A 277 0.36 9.79 5.68
N SER A 278 1.25 10.65 5.20
CA SER A 278 1.47 10.84 3.75
C SER A 278 2.20 9.67 3.09
N GLU A 279 3.01 8.93 3.84
CA GLU A 279 3.73 7.74 3.37
C GLU A 279 2.88 6.47 3.43
N THR A 280 1.91 6.39 4.34
CA THR A 280 0.99 5.26 4.44
C THR A 280 0.05 5.24 3.23
N VAL A 281 0.22 4.26 2.34
CA VAL A 281 -0.50 4.18 1.06
C VAL A 281 -1.98 3.87 1.28
N GLU A 282 -2.27 3.02 2.24
CA GLU A 282 -3.62 2.56 2.60
C GLU A 282 -4.46 3.73 3.13
N LEU A 283 -3.88 4.64 3.91
CA LEU A 283 -4.57 5.85 4.38
C LEU A 283 -4.91 6.82 3.23
N LYS A 284 -4.26 6.73 2.06
CA LYS A 284 -4.68 7.52 0.88
C LYS A 284 -5.97 7.01 0.26
N GLN A 285 -6.27 5.73 0.43
CA GLN A 285 -7.46 5.08 -0.13
C GLN A 285 -8.72 5.39 0.69
N TYR A 286 -8.56 5.71 1.99
CA TYR A 286 -9.64 5.95 2.94
C TYR A 286 -9.54 7.34 3.57
N PRO A 287 -10.10 8.39 2.94
CA PRO A 287 -9.98 9.77 3.40
C PRO A 287 -10.56 10.00 4.80
N SER A 288 -11.69 9.39 5.16
CA SER A 288 -12.28 9.58 6.49
C SER A 288 -11.41 8.94 7.56
N LEU A 289 -10.91 7.71 7.34
CA LEU A 289 -9.96 7.08 8.26
C LEU A 289 -8.68 7.92 8.42
N ARG A 290 -8.16 8.47 7.33
CA ARG A 290 -6.98 9.34 7.36
C ARG A 290 -7.15 10.54 8.28
N VAL A 291 -8.29 11.22 8.19
CA VAL A 291 -8.60 12.40 9.01
C VAL A 291 -8.71 12.00 10.48
N GLU A 292 -9.45 10.91 10.77
CA GLU A 292 -9.68 10.45 12.14
C GLU A 292 -8.38 9.97 12.82
N VAL A 293 -7.55 9.20 12.11
CA VAL A 293 -6.23 8.76 12.63
C VAL A 293 -5.32 9.97 12.86
N GLY A 294 -5.32 10.94 11.94
CA GLY A 294 -4.54 12.16 12.09
C GLY A 294 -4.98 13.00 13.28
N HIS A 295 -6.29 13.17 13.47
CA HIS A 295 -6.85 13.88 14.62
C HIS A 295 -6.48 13.18 15.93
N ALA A 296 -6.71 11.87 16.03
CA ALA A 296 -6.43 11.10 17.24
C ALA A 296 -4.94 11.09 17.62
N ALA A 297 -4.05 11.03 16.63
CA ALA A 297 -2.61 11.14 16.85
C ALA A 297 -2.23 12.53 17.38
N ILE A 298 -2.74 13.61 16.76
CA ILE A 298 -2.46 14.98 17.21
C ILE A 298 -3.00 15.25 18.61
N GLU A 299 -4.23 14.82 18.89
CA GLU A 299 -4.86 14.96 20.21
C GLU A 299 -4.06 14.22 21.31
N SER A 300 -3.54 13.03 20.99
CA SER A 300 -2.68 12.30 21.92
C SER A 300 -1.34 13.03 22.15
N LEU A 301 -0.75 13.61 21.11
CA LEU A 301 0.45 14.45 21.27
C LEU A 301 0.20 15.70 22.11
N GLU A 302 -0.97 16.36 22.00
CA GLU A 302 -1.31 17.52 22.85
C GLU A 302 -1.34 17.14 24.34
N ARG A 303 -1.96 16.01 24.68
CA ARG A 303 -2.01 15.51 26.07
C ARG A 303 -0.61 15.21 26.61
N MET A 304 0.23 14.56 25.81
CA MET A 304 1.63 14.26 26.16
C MET A 304 2.46 15.55 26.33
N ARG A 305 2.22 16.56 25.49
CA ARG A 305 2.86 17.88 25.58
C ARG A 305 2.48 18.58 26.89
N ASP A 306 1.21 18.60 27.26
CA ASP A 306 0.75 19.23 28.50
C ASP A 306 1.32 18.54 29.75
N GLU A 307 1.36 17.21 29.77
CA GLU A 307 1.99 16.44 30.84
C GLU A 307 3.50 16.71 30.92
N SER A 308 4.18 16.72 29.78
CA SER A 308 5.60 17.04 29.69
C SER A 308 5.91 18.47 30.13
N LYS A 309 5.07 19.44 29.77
CA LYS A 309 5.19 20.83 30.21
C LYS A 309 5.11 20.91 31.73
N LYS A 310 4.10 20.27 32.33
CA LYS A 310 3.94 20.22 33.79
C LYS A 310 5.16 19.60 34.47
N ALA A 311 5.60 18.43 34.03
CA ALA A 311 6.75 17.73 34.61
C ALA A 311 8.06 18.53 34.46
N THR A 312 8.28 19.16 33.30
CA THR A 312 9.48 19.94 33.03
C THR A 312 9.52 21.21 33.87
N LEU A 313 8.40 21.91 34.01
CA LEU A 313 8.31 23.10 34.86
C LEU A 313 8.46 22.76 36.34
N GLN A 314 7.93 21.62 36.79
CA GLN A 314 8.12 21.13 38.14
C GLN A 314 9.60 20.86 38.45
N LEU A 315 10.40 20.37 37.50
CA LEU A 315 11.86 20.25 37.68
C LEU A 315 12.52 21.59 38.00
N VAL A 316 12.13 22.65 37.28
CA VAL A 316 12.65 24.00 37.55
C VAL A 316 12.16 24.53 38.90
N GLU A 317 10.88 24.30 39.24
CA GLU A 317 10.32 24.71 40.53
C GLU A 317 10.97 24.03 41.72
N MET A 318 11.32 22.75 41.60
CA MET A 318 12.04 22.02 42.66
C MET A 318 13.39 22.67 42.98
N GLU A 319 14.15 23.07 41.94
CA GLU A 319 15.43 23.77 42.10
C GLU A 319 15.26 25.18 42.70
N CYS A 320 14.14 25.85 42.45
CA CYS A 320 13.81 27.13 43.11
C CYS A 320 13.38 26.96 44.58
N SER A 321 12.71 25.85 44.92
CA SER A 321 12.02 25.70 46.21
C SER A 321 12.96 25.30 47.36
N TYR A 322 13.99 24.51 47.07
CA TYR A 322 14.91 24.02 48.08
C TYR A 322 16.37 24.26 47.68
N LEU A 323 17.05 25.07 48.48
CA LEU A 323 18.48 25.28 48.37
C LEU A 323 19.20 24.36 49.36
N THR A 324 20.22 23.66 48.86
CA THR A 324 20.98 22.71 49.69
C THR A 324 21.71 23.43 50.83
N VAL A 325 21.68 22.84 52.03
CA VAL A 325 22.39 23.38 53.21
C VAL A 325 23.89 23.49 52.95
N ASP A 326 24.44 22.59 52.13
CA ASP A 326 25.84 22.62 51.72
C ASP A 326 26.22 23.86 50.90
N PHE A 327 25.29 24.46 50.17
CA PHE A 327 25.51 25.75 49.51
C PHE A 327 25.81 26.83 50.56
N PHE A 328 24.99 26.92 51.61
CA PHE A 328 25.16 27.91 52.68
C PHE A 328 26.39 27.62 53.57
N ARG A 329 26.74 26.35 53.79
CA ARG A 329 27.95 25.98 54.55
C ARG A 329 29.25 26.33 53.82
N LYS A 330 29.23 26.33 52.49
CA LYS A 330 30.37 26.70 51.63
C LYS A 330 30.44 28.20 51.37
N LEU A 331 29.47 28.99 51.85
CA LEU A 331 29.61 30.43 51.85
C LEU A 331 30.85 30.78 52.66
N PRO A 332 31.73 31.65 52.14
CA PRO A 332 32.91 32.02 52.89
C PRO A 332 32.52 32.60 54.24
N GLN A 333 33.03 31.99 55.31
CA GLN A 333 32.91 32.57 56.64
C GLN A 333 33.79 33.82 56.64
N ASP A 334 33.19 35.00 56.70
CA ASP A 334 33.91 36.25 56.95
C ASP A 334 34.39 36.26 58.42
N MET A 335 35.34 35.38 58.75
CA MET A 335 36.02 35.36 60.05
C MET A 335 37.32 36.16 60.04
N ASP A 336 37.85 36.55 58.87
CA ASP A 336 39.07 37.35 58.78
C ASP A 336 38.77 38.81 58.44
N LYS A 337 38.19 39.51 59.42
CA LYS A 337 38.49 40.89 59.82
C LYS A 337 37.45 41.30 60.86
N GLY A 338 37.87 41.29 62.13
CA GLY A 338 37.25 42.12 63.14
C GLY A 338 37.26 43.56 62.65
N GLY A 339 36.11 44.02 62.15
CA GLY A 339 35.91 45.41 61.77
C GLY A 339 36.03 46.27 63.01
N ASN A 340 36.84 47.32 62.94
CA ASN A 340 36.87 48.35 63.97
C ASN A 340 35.44 48.83 64.29
N PRO A 341 35.06 49.03 65.56
CA PRO A 341 33.70 49.43 65.95
C PRO A 341 33.25 50.79 65.42
N THR A 342 34.10 51.48 64.66
CA THR A 342 33.89 52.84 64.15
C THR A 342 33.42 52.90 62.70
N HIS A 343 33.33 51.77 61.98
CA HIS A 343 32.74 51.77 60.63
C HIS A 343 31.21 51.78 60.73
N SER A 344 30.59 52.77 60.07
CA SER A 344 29.14 52.93 59.97
C SER A 344 28.48 51.63 59.50
N LEU A 345 27.26 51.34 59.98
CA LEU A 345 26.43 50.22 59.53
C LEU A 345 26.32 50.15 57.98
N PHE A 346 26.49 51.30 57.32
CA PHE A 346 26.50 51.47 55.86
C PHE A 346 27.75 50.93 55.14
N ASP A 347 28.92 50.83 55.80
CA ASP A 347 30.16 50.26 55.21
C ASP A 347 30.18 48.71 55.24
N ARG A 348 29.14 48.07 55.79
CA ARG A 348 29.07 46.60 55.85
C ARG A 348 28.71 45.97 54.49
N TYR A 349 27.98 46.68 53.63
CA TYR A 349 27.73 46.29 52.23
C TYR A 349 28.70 46.99 51.27
N ASN A 350 29.98 46.91 51.59
CA ASN A 350 31.03 47.35 50.67
C ASN A 350 30.85 46.69 49.30
N ASP A 351 31.18 47.42 48.23
CA ASP A 351 31.03 46.95 46.85
C ASP A 351 31.74 45.61 46.60
N SER A 352 32.83 45.35 47.32
CA SER A 352 33.52 44.06 47.31
C SER A 352 32.67 42.90 47.86
N TYR A 353 31.90 43.13 48.92
CA TYR A 353 31.01 42.13 49.52
C TYR A 353 29.84 41.81 48.58
N LEU A 354 29.17 42.83 48.05
CA LEU A 354 28.05 42.65 47.11
C LEU A 354 28.48 41.97 45.80
N ARG A 355 29.67 42.30 45.26
CA ARG A 355 30.24 41.59 44.11
C ARG A 355 30.47 40.11 44.39
N ARG A 356 30.97 39.79 45.59
CA ARG A 356 31.18 38.40 46.02
C ARG A 356 29.85 37.64 46.09
N ILE A 357 28.80 38.24 46.64
CA ILE A 357 27.45 37.66 46.66
C ILE A 357 26.98 37.35 45.24
N GLY A 358 27.06 38.33 44.33
CA GLY A 358 26.71 38.14 42.93
C GLY A 358 27.47 36.99 42.27
N SER A 359 28.79 36.90 42.50
CA SER A 359 29.63 35.81 41.95
C SER A 359 29.26 34.43 42.49
N THR A 360 28.95 34.33 43.79
CA THR A 360 28.57 33.07 44.42
C THR A 360 27.19 32.59 43.96
N VAL A 361 26.22 33.51 43.87
CA VAL A 361 24.89 33.23 43.32
C VAL A 361 25.00 32.80 41.86
N LEU A 362 25.80 33.50 41.06
CA LEU A 362 26.03 33.16 39.66
C LEU A 362 26.64 31.76 39.50
N SER A 363 27.63 31.41 40.34
CA SER A 363 28.22 30.06 40.33
C SER A 363 27.18 28.99 40.65
N TYR A 364 26.30 29.23 41.62
CA TYR A 364 25.23 28.30 41.97
C TYR A 364 24.20 28.16 40.83
N VAL A 365 23.74 29.29 40.27
CA VAL A 365 22.80 29.30 39.15
C VAL A 365 23.38 28.56 37.94
N ASN A 366 24.66 28.74 37.63
CA ASN A 366 25.33 28.02 36.54
C ASN A 366 25.43 26.51 36.82
N MET A 367 25.67 26.10 38.06
CA MET A 367 25.67 24.69 38.46
C MET A 367 24.28 24.06 38.26
N VAL A 368 23.23 24.71 38.77
CA VAL A 368 21.83 24.26 38.61
C VAL A 368 21.44 24.22 37.13
N CYS A 369 21.80 25.24 36.36
CA CYS A 369 21.59 25.30 34.91
C CYS A 369 22.27 24.13 34.18
N GLY A 370 23.49 23.75 34.60
CA GLY A 370 24.19 22.55 34.11
C GLY A 370 23.44 21.25 34.42
N GLY A 371 22.82 21.15 35.61
CA GLY A 371 21.95 20.03 35.97
C GLY A 371 20.67 19.98 35.14
N LEU A 372 19.96 21.11 35.05
CA LEU A 372 18.71 21.24 34.29
C LEU A 372 18.91 21.01 32.79
N LYS A 373 20.06 21.37 32.22
CA LYS A 373 20.41 21.04 30.83
C LYS A 373 20.35 19.53 30.55
N ASN A 374 20.59 18.69 31.55
CA ASN A 374 20.49 17.23 31.42
C ASN A 374 19.12 16.69 31.83
N SER A 375 18.48 17.28 32.84
CA SER A 375 17.20 16.79 33.38
C SER A 375 16.00 17.16 32.49
N ILE A 376 16.00 18.35 31.88
CA ILE A 376 14.91 18.83 31.00
C ILE A 376 14.74 17.90 29.79
N PRO A 377 15.79 17.58 28.99
CA PRO A 377 15.66 16.63 27.89
C PRO A 377 15.14 15.27 28.34
N LYS A 378 15.57 14.76 29.49
CA LYS A 378 15.09 13.47 30.02
C LYS A 378 13.59 13.49 30.31
N SER A 379 13.08 14.57 30.91
CA SER A 379 11.65 14.73 31.15
C SER A 379 10.85 14.80 29.84
N ILE A 380 11.32 15.60 28.87
CA ILE A 380 10.67 15.72 27.56
C ILE A 380 10.65 14.38 26.83
N VAL A 381 11.78 13.67 26.80
CA VAL A 381 11.87 12.35 26.15
C VAL A 381 10.96 11.34 26.83
N TYR A 382 10.91 11.33 28.17
CA TYR A 382 10.07 10.39 28.91
C TYR A 382 8.58 10.64 28.68
N CYS A 383 8.12 11.88 28.84
CA CYS A 383 6.70 12.24 28.79
C CYS A 383 6.16 12.40 27.35
N GLN A 384 6.98 12.80 26.38
CA GLN A 384 6.53 12.99 24.99
C GLN A 384 7.06 11.92 24.06
N VAL A 385 8.38 11.82 23.87
CA VAL A 385 8.95 11.01 22.78
C VAL A 385 8.69 9.52 23.00
N ARG A 386 8.98 9.03 24.20
CA ARG A 386 8.80 7.61 24.55
C ARG A 386 7.33 7.25 24.66
N GLU A 387 6.51 8.15 25.20
CA GLU A 387 5.08 7.94 25.33
C GLU A 387 4.40 7.95 23.95
N ALA A 388 4.73 8.90 23.08
CA ALA A 388 4.30 8.92 21.68
C ALA A 388 4.72 7.64 20.94
N LYS A 389 5.92 7.11 21.18
CA LYS A 389 6.32 5.82 20.61
C LYS A 389 5.46 4.65 21.10
N ARG A 390 4.98 4.69 22.34
CA ARG A 390 4.32 3.56 22.99
C ARG A 390 2.81 3.55 22.77
N SER A 391 2.17 4.70 22.91
CA SER A 391 0.73 4.80 23.16
C SER A 391 0.01 5.84 22.29
N LEU A 392 0.62 6.27 21.16
CA LEU A 392 0.07 7.31 20.26
C LEU A 392 -1.40 7.10 19.90
N LEU A 393 -1.80 5.84 19.67
CA LEU A 393 -3.11 5.47 19.16
C LEU A 393 -3.89 4.54 20.12
N ASP A 394 -3.43 4.36 21.35
CA ASP A 394 -4.10 3.46 22.32
C ASP A 394 -5.54 3.90 22.61
N HIS A 395 -5.75 5.21 22.73
CA HIS A 395 -7.08 5.79 22.92
C HIS A 395 -7.96 5.59 21.69
N PHE A 396 -7.40 5.78 20.50
CA PHE A 396 -8.09 5.53 19.24
C PHE A 396 -8.53 4.06 19.13
N PHE A 397 -7.66 3.11 19.48
CA PHE A 397 -8.01 1.69 19.48
C PHE A 397 -9.12 1.36 20.50
N ALA A 398 -9.07 1.96 21.69
CA ALA A 398 -10.09 1.79 22.71
C ALA A 398 -11.46 2.36 22.27
N GLU A 399 -11.49 3.46 21.54
CA GLU A 399 -12.71 4.01 20.94
C GLU A 399 -13.21 3.18 19.77
N LEU A 400 -12.31 2.72 18.90
CA LEU A 400 -12.63 1.91 17.73
C LEU A 400 -13.34 0.61 18.13
N GLY A 401 -12.91 -0.02 19.23
CA GLY A 401 -13.54 -1.22 19.77
C GLY A 401 -14.98 -1.01 20.29
N LYS A 402 -15.41 0.23 20.51
CA LYS A 402 -16.78 0.58 20.93
C LYS A 402 -17.69 0.95 19.75
N ARG A 403 -17.13 1.13 18.54
CA ARG A 403 -17.89 1.59 17.36
C ARG A 403 -18.68 0.45 16.73
N GLU A 404 -19.88 0.78 16.25
CA GLU A 404 -20.74 -0.17 15.54
C GLU A 404 -20.30 -0.37 14.08
N ALA A 405 -20.77 -1.45 13.44
CA ALA A 405 -20.45 -1.81 12.06
C ALA A 405 -20.67 -0.69 11.04
N ASN A 406 -21.71 0.12 11.23
CA ASN A 406 -22.05 1.25 10.36
C ASN A 406 -21.04 2.40 10.50
N GLN A 407 -20.55 2.65 11.72
CA GLN A 407 -19.56 3.68 11.99
C GLN A 407 -18.18 3.25 11.46
N LEU A 408 -17.82 1.98 11.61
CA LEU A 408 -16.61 1.41 11.01
C LEU A 408 -16.65 1.47 9.48
N GLY A 409 -17.83 1.22 8.89
CA GLY A 409 -18.02 1.35 7.44
C GLY A 409 -17.80 2.77 6.92
N LYS A 410 -18.18 3.80 7.68
CA LYS A 410 -17.93 5.21 7.32
C LYS A 410 -16.45 5.58 7.30
N LEU A 411 -15.62 4.92 8.11
CA LEU A 411 -14.17 5.14 8.11
C LEU A 411 -13.50 4.53 6.88
N LEU A 412 -14.06 3.44 6.35
CA LEU A 412 -13.59 2.76 5.15
C LEU A 412 -14.34 3.26 3.91
N ASP A 413 -14.48 4.58 3.79
CA ASP A 413 -15.14 5.25 2.68
C ASP A 413 -14.24 5.24 1.43
N GLU A 414 -14.31 4.16 0.67
CA GLU A 414 -13.64 4.04 -0.62
C GLU A 414 -14.40 4.79 -1.72
N ASP A 415 -13.66 5.35 -2.69
CA ASP A 415 -14.25 5.89 -3.92
C ASP A 415 -15.12 4.80 -4.60
N PRO A 416 -16.42 5.05 -4.84
CA PRO A 416 -17.30 4.09 -5.51
C PRO A 416 -16.75 3.57 -6.83
N ALA A 417 -15.98 4.37 -7.57
CA ALA A 417 -15.33 3.96 -8.81
C ALA A 417 -14.24 2.90 -8.57
N ILE A 418 -13.45 3.05 -7.49
CA ILE A 418 -12.42 2.08 -7.09
C ILE A 418 -13.07 0.80 -6.61
N MET A 419 -14.14 0.90 -5.81
CA MET A 419 -14.89 -0.26 -5.33
C MET A 419 -15.47 -1.06 -6.50
N GLN A 420 -16.15 -0.40 -7.45
CA GLN A 420 -16.69 -1.06 -8.65
C GLN A 420 -15.58 -1.69 -9.50
N ARG A 421 -14.47 -0.99 -9.68
CA ARG A 421 -13.32 -1.50 -10.44
C ARG A 421 -12.75 -2.75 -9.77
N ARG A 422 -12.59 -2.77 -8.45
CA ARG A 422 -12.12 -3.94 -7.69
C ARG A 422 -13.07 -5.13 -7.85
N VAL A 423 -14.38 -4.93 -7.75
CA VAL A 423 -15.38 -5.99 -7.98
C VAL A 423 -15.30 -6.53 -9.40
N SER A 424 -15.15 -5.65 -10.39
CA SER A 424 -15.02 -6.05 -11.80
C SER A 424 -13.74 -6.86 -12.07
N LEU A 425 -12.63 -6.47 -11.44
CA LEU A 425 -11.34 -7.15 -11.55
C LEU A 425 -11.39 -8.51 -10.87
N ALA A 426 -11.95 -8.61 -9.67
CA ALA A 426 -12.11 -9.87 -8.96
C ALA A 426 -12.93 -10.87 -9.79
N LYS A 427 -14.06 -10.44 -10.36
CA LYS A 427 -14.89 -11.28 -11.23
C LYS A 427 -14.14 -11.71 -12.51
N ARG A 428 -13.38 -10.80 -13.13
CA ARG A 428 -12.56 -11.16 -14.31
C ARG A 428 -11.48 -12.17 -13.94
N LEU A 429 -10.79 -11.97 -12.83
CA LEU A 429 -9.71 -12.83 -12.35
C LEU A 429 -10.24 -14.23 -12.03
N GLU A 430 -11.41 -14.34 -11.40
CA GLU A 430 -12.11 -15.61 -11.18
C GLU A 430 -12.41 -16.34 -12.49
N LEU A 431 -12.95 -15.64 -13.50
CA LEU A 431 -13.22 -16.22 -14.82
C LEU A 431 -11.94 -16.69 -15.52
N TYR A 432 -10.85 -15.92 -15.45
CA TYR A 432 -9.57 -16.32 -16.04
C TYR A 432 -8.93 -17.52 -15.31
N ARG A 433 -9.07 -17.62 -13.98
CA ARG A 433 -8.63 -18.78 -13.22
C ARG A 433 -9.46 -20.03 -13.53
N ALA A 434 -10.78 -19.88 -13.69
CA ALA A 434 -11.64 -20.97 -14.15
C ALA A 434 -11.20 -21.45 -15.54
N ALA A 435 -10.97 -20.51 -16.47
CA ALA A 435 -10.49 -20.83 -17.81
C ALA A 435 -9.08 -21.47 -17.80
N GLN A 436 -8.19 -21.04 -16.91
CA GLN A 436 -6.88 -21.67 -16.71
C GLN A 436 -7.03 -23.14 -16.28
N ALA A 437 -7.89 -23.41 -15.28
CA ALA A 437 -8.13 -24.76 -14.80
C ALA A 437 -8.75 -25.67 -15.89
N GLU A 438 -9.68 -25.14 -16.69
CA GLU A 438 -10.24 -25.86 -17.84
C GLU A 438 -9.17 -26.16 -18.89
N ILE A 439 -8.34 -25.18 -19.27
CA ILE A 439 -7.27 -25.40 -20.25
C ILE A 439 -6.24 -26.41 -19.75
N ASP A 440 -5.84 -26.31 -18.49
CA ASP A 440 -4.88 -27.25 -17.91
C ASP A 440 -5.46 -28.67 -17.91
N SER A 441 -6.75 -28.86 -17.58
CA SER A 441 -7.40 -30.18 -17.63
C SER A 441 -7.34 -30.84 -19.03
N VAL A 442 -7.38 -30.02 -20.09
CA VAL A 442 -7.30 -30.48 -21.48
C VAL A 442 -5.84 -30.66 -21.92
N ALA A 443 -4.90 -29.88 -21.40
CA ALA A 443 -3.48 -29.99 -21.73
C ALA A 443 -2.83 -31.27 -21.17
N TRP A 444 -3.34 -31.80 -20.04
CA TRP A 444 -2.82 -33.00 -19.37
C TRP A 444 -3.54 -34.30 -19.76
N SER A 445 -4.64 -34.24 -20.52
CA SER A 445 -5.25 -35.43 -21.12
C SER A 445 -4.47 -35.87 -22.37
N LYS A 446 -3.29 -36.45 -22.14
CA LYS A 446 -2.50 -37.15 -23.16
C LYS A 446 -3.05 -38.53 -23.46
#